data_AF-A0A2V1P0W9-F1
#
_entry.id   AF-A0A2V1P0W9-F1
#
_cell.length_a   1.000
_cell.length_b   1.000
_cell.length_c   1.000
_cell.angle_alpha   90.00
_cell.angle_beta   90.00
_cell.angle_gamma   90.00
#
_symmetry.space_group_name_H-M   'P 1'
#
loop_
_entity.id
_entity.type
_entity.pdbx_description
1 polymer ?
#
loop_
_entity_poly.entity_id
_entity_poly.type
_entity_poly.pdbx_seq_one_letter_code
_entity_poly.pdbx_strand_id
1 'polypeptide(L)' 'MYHYPRRVENYTVPFLWMVGVILFMAFWTIASLFGFFWVVLAAASCDLGLRVLKAQIMARRRVRNG' A
#
# COMPACT_ATOMS: atom_id res chain seq x y z
N MET A 1 -6.64 -62.04 -6.12
CA MET A 1 -7.29 -60.72 -5.95
C MET A 1 -6.38 -59.66 -6.54
N TYR A 2 -6.71 -59.12 -7.71
CA TYR A 2 -5.90 -58.06 -8.33
C TYR A 2 -6.07 -56.76 -7.53
N HIS A 3 -4.98 -56.22 -6.98
CA HIS A 3 -4.95 -54.87 -6.41
C HIS A 3 -4.77 -53.88 -7.56
N TYR A 4 -5.88 -53.31 -8.02
CA TYR A 4 -5.80 -52.17 -8.94
C TYR A 4 -5.28 -50.95 -8.16
N PRO A 5 -4.22 -50.26 -8.62
CA PRO A 5 -3.76 -49.05 -7.97
C PRO A 5 -4.87 -48.00 -8.01
N ARG A 6 -5.27 -47.52 -6.82
CA ARG A 6 -6.30 -46.49 -6.67
C ARG A 6 -5.82 -45.22 -7.35
N ARG A 7 -6.66 -44.62 -8.20
CA ARG A 7 -6.35 -43.36 -8.89
C ARG A 7 -6.06 -42.28 -7.84
N VAL A 8 -4.85 -41.70 -7.89
CA VAL A 8 -4.41 -40.65 -6.97
C VAL A 8 -5.23 -39.39 -7.22
N GLU A 9 -5.64 -38.73 -6.14
CA GLU A 9 -6.46 -37.53 -6.18
C GLU A 9 -5.69 -36.36 -6.82
N ASN A 10 -6.36 -35.62 -7.72
CA ASN A 10 -5.73 -34.51 -8.43
C ASN A 10 -5.88 -33.21 -7.64
N TYR A 11 -4.80 -32.77 -7.01
CA TYR A 11 -4.75 -31.52 -6.24
C TYR A 11 -4.30 -30.30 -7.03
N THR A 12 -4.09 -30.40 -8.34
CA THR A 12 -3.61 -29.29 -9.16
C THR A 12 -4.56 -28.10 -9.10
N VAL A 13 -5.87 -28.34 -9.26
CA VAL A 13 -6.88 -27.27 -9.20
C VAL A 13 -6.93 -26.56 -7.84
N PRO A 14 -7.07 -27.27 -6.70
CA PRO A 14 -7.07 -26.60 -5.39
C PRO A 14 -5.73 -25.93 -5.07
N PHE A 15 -4.60 -26.49 -5.53
CA PHE A 15 -3.29 -25.85 -5.40
C PHE A 15 -3.23 -24.52 -6.14
N LEU A 16 -3.62 -24.47 -7.42
CA LEU A 16 -3.64 -23.23 -8.19
C LEU A 16 -4.55 -22.17 -7.56
N TRP A 17 -5.70 -22.58 -7.03
CA TRP A 17 -6.60 -21.66 -6.31
C TRP A 17 -5.93 -21.04 -5.09
N MET A 18 -5.31 -21.87 -4.24
CA MET A 18 -4.62 -21.39 -3.04
C MET A 18 -3.46 -20.45 -3.39
N VAL A 19 -2.67 -20.80 -4.40
CA VAL A 19 -1.57 -19.96 -4.88
C VAL A 19 -2.10 -18.61 -5.38
N GLY A 20 -3.20 -18.62 -6.16
CA GLY A 20 -3.84 -17.40 -6.64
C GLY A 20 -4.33 -16.49 -5.51
N VAL A 21 -4.97 -17.08 -4.49
CA VAL A 21 -5.45 -16.32 -3.32
C VAL A 21 -4.29 -15.73 -2.52
N ILE A 22 -3.23 -16.51 -2.28
CA ILE A 22 -2.04 -16.03 -1.55
C ILE A 22 -1.39 -14.88 -2.31
N LEU A 23 -1.23 -15.03 -3.63
CA LEU A 23 -0.62 -14.01 -4.47
C LEU A 23 -1.45 -12.72 -4.50
N PHE A 24 -2.78 -12.85 -4.60
CA PHE A 24 -3.71 -11.72 -4.53
C PHE A 24 -3.59 -10.99 -3.19
N MET A 25 -3.61 -11.70 -2.07
CA MET A 25 -3.49 -11.10 -0.74
C MET A 25 -2.12 -10.43 -0.54
N ALA A 26 -1.05 -11.03 -1.05
CA ALA A 26 0.29 -10.44 -1.00
C ALA A 26 0.34 -9.11 -1.78
N PHE A 27 -0.18 -9.06 -3.01
CA PHE A 27 -0.21 -7.80 -3.76
C PHE A 27 -1.13 -6.76 -3.11
N TRP A 28 -2.28 -7.19 -2.60
CA TRP A 28 -3.21 -6.33 -1.90
C TRP A 28 -2.59 -5.67 -0.67
N THR A 29 -1.88 -6.44 0.15
CA THR A 29 -1.21 -5.93 1.35
C THR A 29 -0.09 -4.95 0.99
N ILE A 30 0.72 -5.23 -0.03
CA ILE A 30 1.74 -4.30 -0.53
C ILE A 30 1.10 -2.99 -1.01
N ALA A 31 0.02 -3.07 -1.78
CA ALA A 31 -0.71 -1.89 -2.27
C ALA A 31 -1.28 -1.06 -1.11
N SER A 32 -1.85 -1.71 -0.09
CA SER A 32 -2.38 -1.05 1.10
C SER A 32 -1.28 -0.32 1.88
N LEU A 33 -0.11 -0.95 2.07
CA LEU A 33 1.04 -0.31 2.71
C LEU A 33 1.52 0.90 1.92
N PHE A 34 1.65 0.77 0.60
CA PHE A 34 2.06 1.89 -0.24
C PHE A 34 1.06 3.05 -0.18
N GLY A 35 -0.24 2.75 -0.22
CA GLY A 35 -1.30 3.74 -0.05
C GLY A 35 -1.20 4.46 1.30
N PHE A 36 -0.95 3.72 2.38
CA PHE A 36 -0.75 4.32 3.70
C PHE A 36 0.48 5.24 3.75
N PHE A 37 1.63 4.77 3.27
CA PHE A 37 2.84 5.60 3.21
C PHE A 37 2.64 6.84 2.36
N TRP A 38 1.88 6.72 1.27
CA TRP A 38 1.56 7.85 0.42
C TRP A 38 0.73 8.90 1.13
N VAL A 39 -0.27 8.50 1.92
CA VAL A 39 -1.07 9.43 2.74
C VAL A 39 -0.21 10.11 3.80
N VAL A 40 0.69 9.38 4.47
CA VAL A 40 1.60 9.96 5.47
C VAL A 40 2.52 11.01 4.82
N LEU A 41 3.08 10.71 3.64
CA LEU A 41 3.94 11.63 2.92
C LEU A 41 3.15 12.85 2.41
N ALA A 42 1.92 12.65 1.94
CA ALA A 42 1.02 13.74 1.54
C ALA A 42 0.67 14.65 2.73
N ALA A 43 0.43 14.08 3.92
CA ALA A 43 0.16 14.84 5.14
C ALA A 43 1.40 15.64 5.58
N ALA A 44 2.58 15.01 5.58
CA ALA A 44 3.83 15.68 5.95
C ALA A 44 4.19 16.81 4.98
N SER A 45 4.01 16.60 3.68
CA SER A 45 4.24 17.63 2.65
C SER A 45 3.24 18.78 2.76
N CYS A 46 1.96 18.50 3.04
CA CYS A 46 0.97 19.54 3.32
C CYS A 46 1.35 20.37 4.56
N ASP A 47 1.71 19.71 5.66
CA ASP A 47 2.10 20.41 6.90
C ASP A 47 3.33 21.31 6.67
N LEU A 48 4.35 20.78 5.99
CA LEU A 48 5.54 21.55 5.65
C LEU A 48 5.20 22.73 4.72
N GLY A 49 4.39 22.52 3.69
CA GLY A 49 3.95 23.56 2.76
C GLY A 49 3.21 24.69 3.47
N LEU A 50 2.31 24.36 4.40
CA LEU A 50 1.59 25.34 5.20
C LEU A 50 2.51 26.13 6.14
N ARG A 51 3.50 25.49 6.76
CA ARG A 51 4.50 26.17 7.60
C ARG A 51 5.32 27.17 6.80
N VAL A 52 5.79 26.77 5.62
CA VAL A 52 6.54 27.66 4.72
C VAL A 52 5.68 28.83 4.27
N LEU A 53 4.43 28.58 3.87
CA LEU A 53 3.51 29.64 3.47
C LEU A 53 3.25 30.65 4.60
N LYS A 54 3.03 30.17 5.84
CA LYS A 54 2.88 31.04 7.02
C LYS A 54 4.11 31.90 7.26
N ALA A 55 5.32 31.32 7.17
CA ALA A 55 6.57 32.04 7.33
C ALA A 55 6.73 33.14 6.26
N GLN A 56 6.40 32.83 5.01
CA GLN A 56 6.43 33.79 3.89
C GLN A 56 5.44 34.95 4.10
N ILE A 57 4.21 34.66 4.54
CA ILE A 57 3.21 35.70 4.84
C ILE A 57 3.69 36.60 5.99
N MET A 58 4.27 36.03 7.04
CA MET A 58 4.78 36.79 8.18
C MET A 58 5.98 37.67 7.80
N ALA A 59 6.91 37.14 7.01
CA ALA A 59 8.04 37.89 6.48
C ALA A 59 7.58 39.07 5.62
N ARG A 60 6.61 38.86 4.71
CA ARG A 60 6.01 39.93 3.90
C ARG A 60 5.29 40.98 4.73
N ARG A 61 4.59 40.60 5.80
CA ARG A 61 3.93 41.56 6.70
C ARG A 61 4.93 42.43 7.47
N ARG A 62 6.07 41.88 7.89
CA ARG A 62 7.13 42.65 8.57
C ARG A 62 7.70 43.75 7.69
N VAL A 63 7.98 43.45 6.42
CA VAL A 63 8.49 44.44 5.46
C VAL A 63 7.50 45.56 5.17
N ARG A 64 6.19 45.28 5.25
CA ARG A 64 5.15 46.30 4.99
C ARG A 64 4.89 47.23 6.18
N ASN A 65 5.20 46.80 7.40
CA ASN A 65 4.87 47.53 8.64
C ASN A 65 6.06 48.27 9.27
N GLY A 66 7.25 48.22 8.66
CA GLY A 66 8.42 49.00 9.02
C GLY A 66 8.72 50.01 7.94
#